data_AF-A0A2N0QWP9-F1
#
_entry.id   AF-A0A2N0QWP9-F1
#
_cell.length_a   1.000
_cell.length_b   1.000
_cell.length_c   1.000
_cell.angle_alpha   90.00
_cell.angle_beta   90.00
_cell.angle_gamma   90.00
#
_symmetry.space_group_name_H-M   'P 1'
#
loop_
_entity.id
_entity.type
_entity.pdbx_description
1 polymer ?
#
loop_
_entity_poly.entity_id
_entity_poly.type
_entity_poly.pdbx_seq_one_letter_code
_entity_poly.pdbx_strand_id
1 'polypeptide(L)'
;MANTVNAHQKILEDLYQIFPIEVAPIMPPYDEDATMDSKFETLKEAIRRSKRLGDRRLHLVNAFFLGQFLEKRVKTNALRSHYTQQLTPHYRTTSQRVYYLFEALGVGQVMRSVNTTLTLVRKLNQEEYQDLVMRSMEIFNGVEN
;
A
#
# COMPACT_ATOMS: atom_id res chain seq x y z
N MET A 1 31.89 -3.58 2.48
CA MET A 1 30.95 -3.19 1.41
C MET A 1 29.66 -3.98 1.63
N ALA A 2 28.67 -3.40 2.33
CA ALA A 2 27.53 -4.16 2.85
C ALA A 2 26.20 -3.61 2.32
N ASN A 3 25.47 -4.48 1.61
CA ASN A 3 24.01 -4.51 1.47
C ASN A 3 23.25 -3.24 1.03
N THR A 4 23.53 -2.71 -0.16
CA THR A 4 22.46 -2.08 -0.97
C THR A 4 21.73 -3.16 -1.76
N VAL A 5 20.98 -4.01 -1.04
CA VAL A 5 19.95 -4.82 -1.70
C VAL A 5 18.88 -3.84 -2.22
N ASN A 6 18.69 -3.83 -3.54
CA ASN A 6 17.84 -2.88 -4.27
C ASN A 6 16.39 -2.89 -3.71
N ALA A 7 15.80 -1.71 -3.50
CA ALA A 7 14.41 -1.56 -3.05
C ALA A 7 13.43 -2.27 -3.99
N HIS A 8 13.71 -2.23 -5.30
CA HIS A 8 12.96 -2.96 -6.32
C HIS A 8 12.94 -4.47 -6.05
N GLN A 9 14.12 -5.09 -5.97
CA GLN A 9 14.26 -6.53 -5.72
C GLN A 9 13.53 -6.99 -4.46
N LYS A 10 13.65 -6.25 -3.35
CA LYS A 10 12.96 -6.59 -2.09
C LYS A 10 11.44 -6.58 -2.20
N ILE A 11 10.91 -5.63 -2.97
CA ILE A 11 9.46 -5.53 -3.17
C ILE A 11 9.02 -6.64 -4.13
N LEU A 12 9.79 -6.92 -5.18
CA LEU A 12 9.51 -8.02 -6.10
C LEU A 12 9.43 -9.36 -5.35
N GLU A 13 10.40 -9.67 -4.50
CA GLU A 13 10.38 -10.87 -3.65
C GLU A 13 9.12 -10.96 -2.79
N ASP A 14 8.66 -9.84 -2.25
CA ASP A 14 7.42 -9.78 -1.45
C ASP A 14 6.16 -9.93 -2.30
N LEU A 15 6.17 -9.54 -3.58
CA LEU A 15 5.05 -9.79 -4.50
C LEU A 15 4.87 -11.30 -4.77
N TYR A 16 5.97 -12.06 -4.79
CA TYR A 16 5.95 -13.52 -4.94
C TYR A 16 5.74 -14.29 -3.63
N GLN A 17 5.65 -13.63 -2.47
CA GLN A 17 5.46 -14.36 -1.21
C GLN A 17 4.11 -15.06 -1.17
N ILE A 18 4.14 -16.37 -0.99
CA ILE A 18 2.94 -17.20 -0.85
C ILE A 18 2.63 -17.52 0.62
N PHE A 19 3.57 -17.26 1.53
CA PHE A 19 3.41 -17.54 2.95
C PHE A 19 3.07 -16.27 3.76
N PRO A 20 2.19 -16.38 4.78
CA PRO A 20 1.39 -17.58 5.09
C PRO A 20 0.36 -17.86 3.99
N ILE A 21 0.06 -19.16 3.77
CA ILE A 21 -0.90 -19.62 2.76
C ILE A 21 -2.24 -18.95 3.01
N GLU A 22 -2.72 -19.05 4.25
CA GLU A 22 -3.91 -18.36 4.73
C GLU A 22 -3.54 -17.05 5.41
N VAL A 23 -4.21 -15.98 5.00
CA VAL A 23 -4.13 -14.66 5.64
C VAL A 23 -5.52 -14.37 6.18
N ALA A 24 -5.61 -14.04 7.47
CA ALA A 24 -6.88 -13.64 8.06
C ALA A 24 -7.47 -12.43 7.30
N PRO A 25 -8.80 -12.38 7.09
CA PRO A 25 -9.43 -11.26 6.41
C PRO A 25 -9.07 -9.93 7.07
N ILE A 26 -8.58 -8.98 6.27
CA ILE A 26 -8.27 -7.63 6.72
C ILE A 26 -9.33 -6.68 6.22
N MET A 27 -9.99 -6.05 7.19
CA MET A 27 -10.98 -5.02 6.96
C MET A 27 -10.31 -3.64 6.97
N PRO A 28 -10.84 -2.65 6.24
CA PRO A 28 -10.47 -1.26 6.44
C PRO A 28 -10.65 -0.86 7.91
N PRO A 29 -9.84 0.09 8.44
CA PRO A 29 -9.92 0.48 9.85
C PRO A 29 -11.15 1.33 10.20
N TYR A 30 -12.04 1.58 9.24
CA TYR A 30 -13.22 2.42 9.37
C TYR A 30 -14.49 1.62 9.13
N ASP A 31 -15.59 2.12 9.68
CA ASP A 31 -16.94 1.66 9.35
C ASP A 31 -17.30 2.04 7.90
N GLU A 32 -17.85 1.11 7.14
CA GLU A 32 -18.24 1.34 5.75
C GLU A 32 -19.44 2.28 5.61
N ASP A 33 -20.24 2.46 6.67
CA ASP A 33 -21.37 3.39 6.68
C ASP A 33 -20.97 4.80 7.16
N ALA A 34 -19.72 4.98 7.60
CA ALA A 34 -19.20 6.28 8.01
C ALA A 34 -19.09 7.29 6.85
N THR A 35 -19.12 8.58 7.17
CA THR A 35 -18.88 9.65 6.19
C THR A 35 -17.46 9.59 5.63
N MET A 36 -17.25 10.14 4.43
CA MET A 36 -15.91 10.16 3.80
C MET A 36 -14.85 10.84 4.68
N ASP A 37 -15.21 11.94 5.34
CA ASP A 37 -14.31 12.64 6.25
C ASP A 37 -13.95 11.78 7.47
N SER A 38 -14.93 11.08 8.04
CA SER A 38 -14.71 10.16 9.16
C SER A 38 -13.83 8.97 8.77
N LYS A 39 -14.05 8.39 7.58
CA LYS A 39 -13.19 7.33 7.01
C LYS A 39 -11.76 7.82 6.83
N PHE A 40 -11.58 9.04 6.31
CA PHE A 40 -10.28 9.64 6.08
C PHE A 40 -9.52 9.93 7.38
N GLU A 41 -10.18 10.49 8.39
CA GLU A 41 -9.54 10.72 9.70
C GLU A 41 -9.16 9.40 10.38
N THR A 42 -10.05 8.41 10.35
CA THR A 42 -9.76 7.08 10.89
C THR A 42 -8.53 6.45 10.22
N LEU A 43 -8.39 6.57 8.89
CA LEU A 43 -7.19 6.12 8.17
C LEU A 43 -5.92 6.86 8.62
N LYS A 44 -5.99 8.19 8.76
CA LYS A 44 -4.85 8.99 9.23
C LYS A 44 -4.43 8.60 10.64
N GLU A 45 -5.38 8.37 11.53
CA GLU A 45 -5.12 7.88 12.89
C GLU A 45 -4.51 6.48 12.90
N ALA A 46 -5.05 5.56 12.09
CA ALA A 46 -4.53 4.21 11.95
C ALA A 46 -3.07 4.20 11.46
N ILE A 47 -2.73 5.04 10.47
CA ILE A 47 -1.33 5.20 9.99
C ILE A 47 -0.42 5.73 11.11
N ARG A 48 -0.86 6.72 11.88
CA ARG A 48 -0.07 7.27 12.99
C ARG A 48 0.14 6.22 14.08
N ARG A 49 -0.91 5.47 14.42
CA ARG A 49 -0.87 4.42 15.44
C ARG A 49 0.07 3.29 15.04
N SER A 50 -0.06 2.73 13.84
CA SER A 50 0.82 1.63 13.39
C SER A 50 2.29 2.06 13.30
N LYS A 51 2.55 3.28 12.85
CA LYS A 51 3.91 3.87 12.91
C LYS A 51 4.46 3.94 14.34
N ARG A 52 3.67 4.43 15.30
CA ARG A 52 4.10 4.55 16.71
C ARG A 52 4.35 3.19 17.37
N LEU A 53 3.57 2.18 16.99
CA LEU A 53 3.74 0.81 17.48
C LEU A 53 4.92 0.07 16.83
N GLY A 54 5.52 0.62 15.77
CA GLY A 54 6.56 -0.06 15.01
C GLY A 54 6.05 -1.24 14.18
N ASP A 55 4.72 -1.36 13.99
CA ASP A 55 4.14 -2.43 13.20
C ASP A 55 4.20 -2.10 11.71
N ARG A 56 5.26 -2.59 11.06
CA ARG A 56 5.53 -2.38 9.63
C ARG A 56 4.39 -2.86 8.74
N ARG A 57 3.82 -4.05 9.01
CA ARG A 57 2.80 -4.66 8.16
C ARG A 57 1.50 -3.87 8.27
N LEU A 58 1.07 -3.57 9.49
CA LEU A 58 -0.10 -2.73 9.70
C LEU A 58 0.09 -1.32 9.13
N HIS A 59 1.32 -0.80 9.15
CA HIS A 59 1.63 0.49 8.51
C HIS A 59 1.45 0.46 7.00
N LEU A 60 1.88 -0.62 6.34
CA LEU A 60 1.62 -0.83 4.91
C LEU A 60 0.14 -1.04 4.60
N VAL A 61 -0.56 -1.87 5.39
CA VAL A 61 -2.00 -2.11 5.25
C VAL A 61 -2.79 -0.81 5.33
N ASN A 62 -2.50 0.04 6.32
CA ASN A 62 -3.17 1.32 6.46
C ASN A 62 -2.85 2.27 5.30
N ALA A 63 -1.63 2.23 4.75
CA ALA A 63 -1.26 2.98 3.55
C ALA A 63 -1.97 2.44 2.29
N PHE A 64 -2.13 1.13 2.17
CA PHE A 64 -2.91 0.50 1.10
C PHE A 64 -4.36 0.99 1.11
N PHE A 65 -5.03 0.96 2.27
CA PHE A 65 -6.40 1.44 2.37
C PHE A 65 -6.52 2.96 2.17
N LEU A 66 -5.52 3.74 2.58
CA LEU A 66 -5.50 5.17 2.28
C LEU A 66 -5.36 5.43 0.77
N GLY A 67 -4.49 4.69 0.07
CA GLY A 67 -4.39 4.77 -1.39
C GLY A 67 -5.69 4.35 -2.08
N GLN A 68 -6.30 3.25 -1.65
CA GLN A 68 -7.61 2.80 -2.15
C GLN A 68 -8.69 3.87 -1.92
N PHE A 69 -8.72 4.49 -0.74
CA PHE A 69 -9.65 5.57 -0.44
C PHE A 69 -9.50 6.72 -1.44
N LEU A 70 -8.27 7.19 -1.65
CA LEU A 70 -7.97 8.30 -2.56
C LEU A 70 -8.25 7.98 -4.02
N GLU A 71 -7.85 6.80 -4.50
CA GLU A 71 -7.90 6.46 -5.92
C GLU A 71 -9.25 5.88 -6.35
N LYS A 72 -9.89 5.07 -5.50
CA LYS A 72 -11.09 4.30 -5.86
C LYS A 72 -12.37 4.78 -5.17
N ARG A 73 -12.31 5.22 -3.91
CA ARG A 73 -13.52 5.61 -3.15
C ARG A 73 -13.90 7.07 -3.40
N VAL A 74 -12.93 7.97 -3.54
CA VAL A 74 -13.17 9.38 -3.84
C VAL A 74 -13.46 9.56 -5.34
N LYS A 75 -14.70 9.92 -5.66
CA LYS A 75 -15.22 9.93 -7.04
C LYS A 75 -14.81 11.13 -7.89
N THR A 76 -14.44 12.25 -7.27
CA THR A 76 -14.13 13.49 -8.00
C THR A 76 -12.70 13.95 -7.73
N ASN A 77 -12.06 14.54 -8.76
CA ASN A 77 -10.71 15.07 -8.63
C ASN A 77 -10.62 16.21 -7.60
N ALA A 78 -11.68 17.01 -7.47
CA ALA A 78 -11.76 18.08 -6.48
C ALA A 78 -11.69 17.53 -5.04
N LEU A 79 -12.50 16.50 -4.73
CA LEU A 79 -12.47 15.85 -3.43
C LEU A 79 -11.15 15.10 -3.20
N ARG A 80 -10.59 14.45 -4.24
CA ARG A 80 -9.30 13.76 -4.12
C ARG A 80 -8.20 14.76 -3.76
N SER A 81 -8.20 15.93 -4.41
CA SER A 81 -7.30 17.04 -4.10
C SER A 81 -7.48 17.53 -2.66
N HIS A 82 -8.73 17.73 -2.22
CA HIS A 82 -9.05 18.15 -0.85
C HIS A 82 -8.46 17.22 0.21
N TYR A 83 -8.64 15.90 0.09
CA TYR A 83 -8.05 14.94 1.04
C TYR A 83 -6.53 14.84 0.91
N THR A 84 -6.02 14.84 -0.32
CA THR A 84 -4.59 14.70 -0.59
C THR A 84 -3.76 15.86 -0.01
N GLN A 85 -4.30 17.09 -0.03
CA GLN A 85 -3.65 18.28 0.52
C GLN A 85 -3.47 18.22 2.04
N GLN A 86 -4.25 17.39 2.73
CA GLN A 86 -4.15 17.19 4.18
C GLN A 86 -3.10 16.14 4.57
N LEU A 87 -2.48 15.48 3.60
CA LEU A 87 -1.43 14.49 3.80
C LEU A 87 -0.05 15.12 3.61
N THR A 88 0.95 14.58 4.32
CA THR A 88 2.33 14.93 4.01
C THR A 88 2.71 14.39 2.62
N PRO A 89 3.68 15.01 1.92
CA PRO A 89 4.15 14.51 0.63
C PRO A 89 4.57 13.04 0.67
N HIS A 90 5.10 12.59 1.80
CA HIS A 90 5.43 11.19 2.03
C HIS A 90 4.22 10.27 1.86
N TYR A 91 3.15 10.52 2.63
CA TYR A 91 1.98 9.65 2.66
C TYR A 91 1.11 9.79 1.42
N ARG A 92 1.10 10.96 0.78
CA ARG A 92 0.49 11.11 -0.55
C ARG A 92 1.09 10.11 -1.53
N THR A 93 2.41 10.16 -1.72
CA THR A 93 3.09 9.31 -2.72
C THR A 93 3.07 7.84 -2.34
N THR A 94 3.38 7.50 -1.09
CA THR A 94 3.53 6.08 -0.72
C THR A 94 2.20 5.36 -0.63
N SER A 95 1.12 6.01 -0.19
CA SER A 95 -0.20 5.35 -0.11
C SER A 95 -0.73 5.02 -1.50
N GLN A 96 -0.62 5.95 -2.45
CA GLN A 96 -0.98 5.71 -3.86
C GLN A 96 -0.15 4.57 -4.46
N ARG A 97 1.18 4.61 -4.29
CA ARG A 97 2.07 3.58 -4.82
C ARG A 97 1.82 2.21 -4.21
N VAL A 98 1.64 2.13 -2.88
CA VAL A 98 1.31 0.87 -2.21
C VAL A 98 -0.02 0.33 -2.71
N TYR A 99 -1.04 1.19 -2.89
CA TYR A 99 -2.32 0.74 -3.41
C TYR A 99 -2.17 0.06 -4.78
N TYR A 100 -1.56 0.73 -5.74
CA TYR A 100 -1.41 0.17 -7.09
C TYR A 100 -0.47 -1.05 -7.15
N LEU A 101 0.60 -1.09 -6.34
CA LEU A 101 1.50 -2.26 -6.27
C LEU A 101 0.78 -3.54 -5.84
N PHE A 102 -0.26 -3.41 -5.00
CA PHE A 102 -0.97 -4.55 -4.43
C PHE A 102 -2.45 -4.58 -4.85
N GLU A 103 -2.88 -3.76 -5.81
CA GLU A 103 -4.30 -3.65 -6.16
C GLU A 103 -4.86 -4.97 -6.68
N ALA A 104 -4.12 -5.62 -7.59
CA ALA A 104 -4.51 -6.89 -8.18
C ALA A 104 -4.46 -8.05 -7.18
N LEU A 105 -3.40 -8.08 -6.36
CA LEU A 105 -3.14 -9.16 -5.40
C LEU A 105 -3.94 -9.02 -4.09
N GLY A 106 -4.41 -7.80 -3.81
CA GLY A 106 -5.17 -7.44 -2.61
C GLY A 106 -4.34 -7.25 -1.35
N VAL A 107 -5.02 -6.78 -0.29
CA VAL A 107 -4.41 -6.50 1.02
C VAL A 107 -3.81 -7.74 1.70
N GLY A 108 -4.29 -8.94 1.35
CA GLY A 108 -3.70 -10.19 1.83
C GLY A 108 -2.23 -10.31 1.47
N GLN A 109 -1.85 -9.88 0.26
CA GLN A 109 -0.45 -9.92 -0.17
C GLN A 109 0.43 -8.93 0.61
N VAL A 110 -0.12 -7.79 1.01
CA VAL A 110 0.59 -6.83 1.88
C VAL A 110 1.01 -7.48 3.20
N MET A 111 0.19 -8.39 3.75
CA MET A 111 0.52 -9.12 4.97
C MET A 111 1.59 -10.19 4.80
N ARG A 112 1.68 -10.77 3.61
CA ARG A 112 2.74 -11.73 3.26
C ARG A 112 4.10 -11.06 3.13
N SER A 113 4.13 -9.76 2.87
CA SER A 113 5.38 -9.00 2.75
C SER A 113 6.29 -9.19 3.97
N VAL A 114 7.59 -9.34 3.72
CA VAL A 114 8.65 -9.49 4.72
C VAL A 114 9.52 -8.23 4.76
N ASN A 115 9.80 -7.65 3.60
CA ASN A 115 10.81 -6.61 3.45
C ASN A 115 10.24 -5.22 3.17
N THR A 116 9.09 -5.15 2.51
CA THR A 116 8.49 -3.94 1.99
C THR A 116 8.26 -2.93 3.11
N THR A 117 8.58 -1.67 2.86
CA THR A 117 8.27 -0.57 3.77
C THR A 117 7.84 0.63 2.93
N LEU A 118 7.12 1.58 3.53
CA LEU A 118 6.81 2.85 2.85
C LEU A 118 8.08 3.58 2.40
N THR A 119 9.19 3.42 3.13
CA THR A 119 10.48 3.99 2.76
C THR A 119 11.05 3.34 1.50
N LEU A 120 10.97 2.00 1.37
CA LEU A 120 11.40 1.31 0.15
C LEU A 120 10.54 1.71 -1.04
N VAL A 121 9.20 1.73 -0.88
CA VAL A 121 8.27 2.15 -1.94
C VAL A 121 8.53 3.60 -2.38
N ARG A 122 8.89 4.48 -1.45
CA ARG A 122 9.28 5.86 -1.76
C ARG A 122 10.58 5.97 -2.56
N LYS A 123 11.54 5.06 -2.33
CA LYS A 123 12.84 5.07 -2.98
C LYS A 123 12.81 4.60 -4.43
N LEU A 124 11.77 3.86 -4.82
CA LEU A 124 11.58 3.43 -6.20
C LEU A 124 11.59 4.64 -7.14
N ASN A 125 12.38 4.55 -8.20
CA ASN A 125 12.23 5.45 -9.33
C ASN A 125 10.94 5.10 -10.10
N GLN A 126 10.63 5.88 -11.15
CA GLN A 126 9.38 5.69 -11.89
C GLN A 126 9.35 4.39 -12.68
N GLU A 127 10.47 3.99 -13.29
CA GLU A 127 10.61 2.78 -14.09
C GLU A 127 10.50 1.52 -13.20
N GLU A 128 11.24 1.49 -12.09
CA GLU A 128 11.17 0.41 -11.10
C GLU A 128 9.75 0.24 -10.54
N TYR A 129 9.07 1.35 -10.27
CA TYR A 129 7.69 1.31 -9.79
C TYR A 129 6.72 0.76 -10.84
N GLN A 130 6.85 1.17 -12.10
CA GLN A 130 6.01 0.69 -13.20
C GLN A 130 6.22 -0.79 -13.48
N ASP A 131 7.47 -1.25 -13.48
CA ASP A 131 7.80 -2.66 -13.61
C ASP A 131 7.14 -3.49 -12.49
N LEU A 132 7.27 -3.09 -11.23
CA LEU A 132 6.65 -3.82 -10.11
C LEU A 132 5.11 -3.85 -10.19
N VAL A 133 4.47 -2.76 -10.65
CA VAL A 133 3.02 -2.75 -10.88
C VAL A 133 2.65 -3.73 -11.99
N MET A 134 3.41 -3.77 -13.08
CA MET A 134 3.21 -4.73 -14.16
C MET A 134 3.37 -6.18 -13.67
N ARG A 135 4.44 -6.47 -12.92
CA ARG A 135 4.68 -7.78 -12.30
C ARG A 135 3.53 -8.20 -11.40
N SER A 136 2.98 -7.28 -10.59
CA SER A 136 1.83 -7.58 -9.73
C SER A 136 0.60 -8.04 -10.52
N MET A 137 0.39 -7.50 -11.73
CA MET A 137 -0.68 -7.89 -12.64
C MET A 137 -0.39 -9.24 -13.31
N GLU A 138 0.86 -9.49 -13.73
CA GLU A 138 1.27 -10.75 -14.34
C GLU A 138 1.11 -11.93 -13.37
N ILE A 139 1.52 -11.74 -12.11
CA ILE A 139 1.32 -12.70 -11.03
C ILE A 139 -0.17 -12.99 -10.83
N PHE A 140 -1.01 -11.94 -10.77
CA PHE A 140 -2.46 -12.10 -10.61
C PHE A 140 -3.10 -12.88 -11.77
N ASN A 141 -2.65 -12.63 -13.00
CA ASN A 141 -3.17 -13.28 -14.20
C ASN A 141 -2.61 -14.69 -14.44
N GLY A 142 -1.60 -15.13 -13.66
CA GLY A 142 -0.94 -16.42 -13.84
C GLY A 142 -0.14 -16.54 -15.15
N VAL A 143 0.33 -15.41 -15.69
CA VAL A 143 1.06 -15.35 -16.98
C VAL A 143 2.54 -15.79 -16.83
N GLU A 144 3.04 -15.87 -15.61
CA GLU A 144 4.42 -16.30 -15.29
C GLU A 144 4.50 -17.81 -14.98
N ASN A 145 3.98 -18.66 -15.89
CA ASN A 145 4.19 -20.11 -15.88
C ASN A 145 5.23 -20.53 -16.94
#